data_AF-A0A7S1W8L3-F1
#
_entry.id   AF-A0A7S1W8L3-F1
#
_cell.length_a   1.000
_cell.length_b   1.000
_cell.length_c   1.000
_cell.angle_alpha   90.00
_cell.angle_beta   90.00
_cell.angle_gamma   90.00
#
_symmetry.space_group_name_H-M   'P 1'
#
loop_
_entity.id
_entity.type
_entity.pdbx_description
1 polymer ?
#
loop_
_entity_poly.entity_id
_entity_poly.type
_entity_poly.pdbx_seq_one_letter_code
_entity_poly.pdbx_strand_id
1 'polypeptide(L)'
;PFARLVPPPLLAATLDAVMRVAEAHVAALDDGVPLALLQESFGEGVEPVLLRACLDAHGSVGPKPKPKPSADAGEPAGSNDDAEVPTSAEVGSDGPWWIPCQRRVVARLADILLKEQEEDWRADAFFAALGQRYSLLAGLSAGDVHGTAALIDGKFLRRLPHEELPYDPLERYKRLVAVKPRWTLAELEGYLGPLEVSGKALAAFVGKHCREHKDHAGKGLPTAYSLA
;
A
#
# COMPACT_ATOMS: atom_id res chain seq x y z
N PRO A 1 -17.92 -23.98 -15.42
CA PRO A 1 -17.64 -23.30 -14.13
C PRO A 1 -18.30 -21.92 -14.14
N PHE A 2 -19.18 -21.62 -13.19
CA PHE A 2 -19.83 -20.31 -13.12
C PHE A 2 -18.83 -19.31 -12.54
N ALA A 3 -18.56 -18.22 -13.26
CA ALA A 3 -17.82 -17.10 -12.69
C ALA A 3 -18.66 -16.49 -11.55
N ARG A 4 -18.12 -16.49 -10.33
CA ARG A 4 -18.75 -15.83 -9.18
C ARG A 4 -17.99 -14.54 -8.89
N LEU A 5 -18.72 -13.44 -8.74
CA LEU A 5 -18.16 -12.19 -8.23
C LEU A 5 -18.00 -12.32 -6.71
N VAL A 6 -16.80 -12.04 -6.21
CA VAL A 6 -16.52 -12.00 -4.77
C VAL A 6 -16.96 -10.64 -4.22
N PRO A 7 -17.83 -10.59 -3.20
CA PRO A 7 -18.20 -9.34 -2.55
C PRO A 7 -16.98 -8.61 -1.92
N PRO A 8 -16.85 -7.28 -2.07
CA PRO A 8 -15.74 -6.52 -1.50
C PRO A 8 -15.53 -6.69 0.01
N PRO A 9 -16.57 -6.81 0.87
CA PRO A 9 -16.38 -7.06 2.30
C PRO A 9 -15.75 -8.42 2.60
N LEU A 10 -16.10 -9.46 1.84
CA LEU A 10 -15.50 -10.79 2.00
C LEU A 10 -14.03 -10.79 1.57
N LEU A 11 -13.71 -10.07 0.49
CA LEU A 11 -12.32 -9.88 0.06
C LEU A 11 -11.49 -9.15 1.14
N ALA A 12 -12.07 -8.11 1.74
CA ALA A 12 -11.43 -7.36 2.84
C ALA A 12 -11.17 -8.23 4.08
N ALA A 13 -12.16 -9.01 4.52
CA ALA A 13 -12.00 -9.92 5.64
C ALA A 13 -10.95 -11.01 5.36
N THR A 14 -10.91 -11.51 4.12
CA THR A 14 -9.90 -12.48 3.68
C THR A 14 -8.50 -11.85 3.71
N LEU A 15 -8.35 -10.61 3.24
CA LEU A 15 -7.07 -9.89 3.31
C LEU A 15 -6.60 -9.67 4.76
N ASP A 16 -7.50 -9.28 5.66
CA ASP A 16 -7.18 -9.13 7.10
C ASP A 16 -6.62 -10.44 7.67
N ALA A 17 -7.27 -11.57 7.37
CA ALA A 17 -6.79 -12.89 7.79
C ALA A 17 -5.43 -13.25 7.15
N VAL A 18 -5.22 -12.95 5.86
CA VAL A 18 -3.95 -13.23 5.15
C VAL A 18 -2.82 -12.45 5.82
N MET A 19 -3.06 -11.18 6.16
CA MET A 19 -2.07 -10.35 6.83
C MET A 19 -1.70 -10.89 8.21
N ARG A 20 -2.67 -11.34 9.02
CA ARG A 20 -2.37 -11.96 10.32
C ARG A 20 -1.52 -13.22 10.19
N VAL A 21 -1.76 -14.05 9.17
CA VAL A 21 -0.93 -15.23 8.89
C VAL A 21 0.47 -14.79 8.47
N ALA A 22 0.60 -13.76 7.63
CA ALA A 22 1.88 -13.22 7.22
C ALA A 22 2.70 -12.73 8.42
N GLU A 23 2.11 -11.93 9.32
CA GLU A 23 2.78 -11.40 10.50
C GLU A 23 3.37 -12.47 11.42
N ALA A 24 2.74 -13.64 11.48
CA ALA A 24 3.24 -14.74 12.30
C ALA A 24 4.45 -15.46 11.68
N HIS A 25 4.75 -15.25 10.39
CA HIS A 25 5.71 -16.10 9.66
C HIS A 25 6.77 -15.33 8.84
N VAL A 26 6.59 -14.04 8.56
CA VAL A 26 7.56 -13.25 7.81
C VAL A 26 7.98 -12.03 8.60
N ALA A 27 9.25 -11.62 8.44
CA ALA A 27 9.78 -10.43 9.10
C ALA A 27 9.40 -9.14 8.37
N ALA A 28 9.31 -9.20 7.04
CA ALA A 28 8.88 -8.10 6.20
C ALA A 28 7.90 -8.57 5.11
N LEU A 29 6.97 -7.69 4.74
CA LEU A 29 5.98 -8.01 3.71
C LEU A 29 6.62 -8.25 2.33
N ASP A 30 7.75 -7.60 2.06
CA ASP A 30 8.56 -7.73 0.83
C ASP A 30 9.19 -9.13 0.66
N ASP A 31 9.31 -9.91 1.73
CA ASP A 31 9.90 -11.26 1.67
C ASP A 31 8.95 -12.27 1.01
N GLY A 32 7.68 -11.89 0.84
CA GLY A 32 6.61 -12.75 0.35
C GLY A 32 6.22 -13.83 1.36
N VAL A 33 5.07 -14.45 1.14
CA VAL A 33 4.52 -15.48 2.04
C VAL A 33 4.39 -16.80 1.26
N PRO A 34 4.87 -17.94 1.79
CA PRO A 34 4.66 -19.23 1.13
C PRO A 34 3.17 -19.50 0.88
N LEU A 35 2.80 -19.88 -0.34
CA LEU A 35 1.39 -20.12 -0.66
C LEU A 35 0.85 -21.34 0.09
N ALA A 36 1.67 -22.38 0.28
CA ALA A 36 1.31 -23.57 1.05
C ALA A 36 0.92 -23.20 2.48
N LEU A 37 1.70 -22.32 3.13
CA LEU A 37 1.40 -21.80 4.47
C LEU A 37 0.04 -21.10 4.52
N LEU A 38 -0.26 -20.26 3.52
CA LEU A 38 -1.57 -19.59 3.44
C LEU A 38 -2.69 -20.62 3.21
N GLN A 39 -2.50 -21.63 2.37
CA GLN A 39 -3.51 -22.65 2.13
C GLN A 39 -3.77 -23.51 3.39
N GLU A 40 -2.71 -23.90 4.10
CA GLU A 40 -2.78 -24.68 5.33
C GLU A 40 -3.44 -23.88 6.47
N SER A 41 -3.06 -22.61 6.64
CA SER A 41 -3.58 -21.75 7.72
C SER A 41 -5.07 -21.46 7.58
N PHE A 42 -5.58 -21.41 6.35
CA PHE A 42 -7.00 -21.14 6.08
C PHE A 42 -7.86 -22.41 6.09
N GLY A 43 -7.25 -23.59 5.92
CA GLY A 43 -7.91 -24.89 6.01
C GLY A 43 -9.19 -24.98 5.17
N GLU A 44 -10.24 -25.61 5.73
CA GLU A 44 -11.57 -25.69 5.12
C GLU A 44 -12.43 -24.41 5.37
N GLY A 45 -11.93 -23.45 6.14
CA GLY A 45 -12.70 -22.29 6.60
C GLY A 45 -12.90 -21.19 5.57
N VAL A 46 -12.02 -21.11 4.56
CA VAL A 46 -12.13 -20.16 3.44
C VAL A 46 -12.08 -20.94 2.14
N GLU A 47 -13.06 -20.70 1.27
CA GLU A 47 -13.07 -21.33 -0.05
C GLU A 47 -11.75 -21.00 -0.79
N PRO A 48 -11.04 -22.00 -1.36
CA PRO A 48 -9.78 -21.76 -2.07
C PRO A 48 -9.88 -20.71 -3.18
N VAL A 49 -11.07 -20.58 -3.79
CA VAL A 49 -11.39 -19.57 -4.80
C VAL A 49 -11.35 -18.15 -4.22
N LEU A 50 -11.85 -17.96 -2.99
CA LEU A 50 -11.84 -16.67 -2.30
C LEU A 50 -10.42 -16.26 -1.90
N LEU A 51 -9.64 -17.19 -1.35
CA LEU A 51 -8.23 -16.96 -1.05
C LEU A 51 -7.49 -16.57 -2.33
N ARG A 52 -7.66 -17.32 -3.42
CA ARG A 52 -7.01 -17.01 -4.70
C ARG A 52 -7.39 -15.63 -5.23
N ALA A 53 -8.67 -15.29 -5.21
CA ALA A 53 -9.14 -13.97 -5.63
C ALA A 53 -8.53 -12.83 -4.78
N CYS A 54 -8.38 -13.04 -3.48
CA CYS A 54 -7.71 -12.10 -2.58
C CYS A 54 -6.22 -11.91 -2.94
N LEU A 55 -5.50 -13.02 -3.13
CA LEU A 55 -4.07 -12.98 -3.46
C LEU A 55 -3.81 -12.31 -4.81
N ASP A 56 -4.64 -12.60 -5.82
CA ASP A 56 -4.53 -12.02 -7.17
C ASP A 56 -4.91 -10.52 -7.18
N ALA A 57 -5.86 -10.09 -6.34
CA ALA A 57 -6.22 -8.68 -6.22
C ALA A 57 -5.09 -7.84 -5.58
N HIS A 58 -4.42 -8.39 -4.57
CA HIS A 58 -3.50 -7.66 -3.72
C HIS A 58 -2.02 -8.01 -3.90
N GLY A 59 -1.67 -8.85 -4.87
CA GLY A 59 -0.28 -9.23 -5.14
C GLY A 59 -0.15 -10.09 -6.39
N SER A 60 0.91 -10.87 -6.44
CA SER A 60 1.15 -11.88 -7.47
C SER A 60 1.61 -13.18 -6.84
N VAL A 61 1.40 -14.29 -7.51
CA VAL A 61 1.94 -15.60 -7.08
C VAL A 61 3.09 -15.96 -8.02
N GLY A 62 4.25 -16.28 -7.46
CA GLY A 62 5.47 -16.50 -8.23
C GLY A 62 6.54 -17.28 -7.46
N PRO A 63 7.77 -17.35 -7.98
CA PRO A 63 8.89 -17.95 -7.24
C PRO A 63 9.26 -17.11 -6.02
N LYS A 64 10.00 -17.71 -5.07
CA LYS A 64 10.50 -17.01 -3.88
C LYS A 64 11.24 -15.71 -4.27
N PRO A 65 10.93 -14.57 -3.62
CA PRO A 65 11.70 -13.35 -3.82
C PRO A 65 13.18 -13.60 -3.52
N LYS A 66 14.06 -13.12 -4.39
CA LYS A 66 15.49 -13.12 -4.08
C LYS A 66 15.73 -12.06 -3.01
N PRO A 67 16.52 -12.35 -1.96
CA PRO A 67 16.88 -11.34 -0.97
C PRO A 67 17.49 -10.14 -1.68
N LYS A 68 16.97 -8.93 -1.39
CA LYS A 68 17.57 -7.70 -1.89
C LYS A 68 19.02 -7.66 -1.36
N PRO A 69 20.03 -7.38 -2.21
CA PRO A 69 21.38 -7.18 -1.71
C PRO A 69 21.32 -6.04 -0.69
N SER A 70 21.66 -6.34 0.56
CA SER A 70 21.75 -5.33 1.61
C SER A 70 22.74 -4.27 1.12
N ALA A 71 22.30 -3.01 1.07
CA ALA A 71 23.13 -1.88 0.69
C ALA A 71 24.19 -1.52 1.77
N ASP A 72 24.33 -2.36 2.79
CA ASP A 72 25.19 -2.14 3.95
C ASP A 72 26.15 -3.34 4.19
N ALA A 73 26.70 -3.90 3.12
CA ALA A 73 27.86 -4.78 3.22
C ALA A 73 29.13 -3.93 3.40
N GLY A 74 29.24 -3.26 4.55
CA GLY A 74 30.53 -2.85 5.09
C GLY A 74 31.36 -4.10 5.39
N GLU A 75 32.64 -4.08 5.01
CA GLU A 75 33.59 -5.18 5.23
C GLU A 75 33.55 -5.68 6.69
N PRO A 76 33.33 -6.99 6.93
CA PRO A 76 33.41 -7.52 8.28
C PRO A 76 34.87 -7.66 8.71
N ALA A 77 35.29 -6.82 9.66
CA ALA A 77 36.42 -7.13 10.53
C ALA A 77 36.01 -8.33 11.41
N GLY A 78 36.76 -9.43 11.30
CA GLY A 78 36.38 -10.71 11.86
C GLY A 78 36.26 -10.77 13.38
N SER A 79 35.43 -11.70 13.84
CA SER A 79 35.65 -12.49 15.05
C SER A 79 34.68 -13.65 15.03
N ASN A 80 35.22 -14.87 15.15
CA ASN A 80 34.45 -16.10 15.33
C ASN A 80 33.80 -16.10 16.71
N ASP A 81 32.51 -16.43 16.78
CA ASP A 81 31.94 -17.15 17.92
C ASP A 81 30.77 -18.01 17.42
N ASP A 82 31.00 -19.32 17.43
CA ASP A 82 30.04 -20.37 17.07
C ASP A 82 28.96 -20.47 18.16
N ALA A 83 27.85 -19.77 17.95
CA ALA A 83 26.60 -20.08 18.62
C ALA A 83 25.63 -20.62 17.57
N GLU A 84 25.38 -21.94 17.59
CA GLU A 84 24.32 -22.58 16.83
C GLU A 84 22.97 -21.97 17.23
N VAL A 85 22.53 -20.97 16.45
CA VAL A 85 21.15 -20.49 16.47
C VAL A 85 20.28 -21.58 15.85
N PRO A 86 19.19 -22.02 16.50
CA PRO A 86 18.31 -23.02 15.94
C PRO A 86 17.71 -22.49 14.64
N THR A 87 18.14 -23.07 13.53
CA THR A 87 17.64 -22.80 12.19
C THR A 87 16.17 -23.16 12.16
N SER A 88 15.30 -22.14 12.15
CA SER A 88 13.87 -22.27 11.95
C SER A 88 13.62 -23.25 10.80
N ALA A 89 12.80 -24.25 11.10
CA ALA A 89 12.47 -25.36 10.22
C ALA A 89 12.33 -24.90 8.76
N GLU A 90 13.06 -25.56 7.87
CA GLU A 90 12.97 -25.39 6.42
C GLU A 90 11.57 -25.83 5.95
N VAL A 91 10.57 -24.98 6.15
CA VAL A 91 9.26 -25.14 5.52
C VAL A 91 9.52 -25.12 4.02
N GLY A 92 9.24 -26.26 3.37
CA GLY A 92 9.65 -26.62 2.02
C GLY A 92 9.76 -25.44 1.05
N SER A 93 11.02 -25.11 0.70
CA SER A 93 11.42 -23.93 -0.07
C SER A 93 10.97 -23.92 -1.54
N ASP A 94 10.47 -25.05 -2.08
CA ASP A 94 10.25 -25.22 -3.52
C ASP A 94 8.83 -24.87 -4.00
N GLY A 95 7.97 -24.37 -3.11
CA GLY A 95 6.61 -23.97 -3.45
C GLY A 95 6.49 -22.56 -4.05
N PRO A 96 5.33 -22.21 -4.66
CA PRO A 96 5.02 -20.84 -5.04
C PRO A 96 4.85 -19.95 -3.81
N TRP A 97 5.20 -18.67 -3.97
CA TRP A 97 5.11 -17.62 -2.97
C TRP A 97 4.11 -16.58 -3.42
N TRP A 98 3.32 -16.06 -2.49
CA TRP A 98 2.55 -14.85 -2.70
C TRP A 98 3.44 -13.64 -2.41
N ILE A 99 3.59 -12.78 -3.41
CA ILE A 99 4.33 -11.54 -3.36
C ILE A 99 3.31 -10.40 -3.25
N PRO A 100 3.08 -9.85 -2.06
CA PRO A 100 2.12 -8.78 -1.85
C PRO A 100 2.54 -7.52 -2.62
N CYS A 101 1.57 -6.90 -3.29
CA CYS A 101 1.75 -5.55 -3.78
C CYS A 101 1.49 -4.60 -2.61
N GLN A 102 2.55 -4.21 -1.89
CA GLN A 102 2.47 -3.41 -0.66
C GLN A 102 1.52 -2.21 -0.82
N ARG A 103 1.64 -1.46 -1.92
CA ARG A 103 0.74 -0.31 -2.20
C ARG A 103 -0.74 -0.68 -2.22
N ARG A 104 -1.13 -1.82 -2.81
CA ARG A 104 -2.53 -2.27 -2.87
C ARG A 104 -3.01 -2.80 -1.52
N VAL A 105 -2.15 -3.51 -0.79
CA VAL A 105 -2.44 -3.99 0.56
C VAL A 105 -2.68 -2.82 1.50
N VAL A 106 -1.73 -1.87 1.53
CA VAL A 106 -1.82 -0.66 2.35
C VAL A 106 -3.05 0.16 1.98
N ALA A 107 -3.29 0.44 0.70
CA ALA A 107 -4.47 1.16 0.26
C ALA A 107 -5.76 0.50 0.75
N ARG A 108 -5.88 -0.84 0.63
CA ARG A 108 -7.09 -1.54 1.04
C ARG A 108 -7.30 -1.53 2.55
N LEU A 109 -6.26 -1.79 3.34
CA LEU A 109 -6.36 -1.83 4.80
C LEU A 109 -6.56 -0.42 5.38
N ALA A 110 -5.90 0.58 4.81
CA ALA A 110 -6.12 1.98 5.16
C ALA A 110 -7.56 2.41 4.86
N ASP A 111 -8.11 2.05 3.69
CA ASP A 111 -9.50 2.34 3.34
C ASP A 111 -10.49 1.73 4.36
N ILE A 112 -10.27 0.49 4.77
CA ILE A 112 -11.10 -0.19 5.78
C ILE A 112 -11.06 0.59 7.10
N LEU A 113 -9.85 0.85 7.62
CA LEU A 113 -9.68 1.52 8.91
C LEU A 113 -10.21 2.97 8.90
N LEU A 114 -10.00 3.70 7.80
CA LEU A 114 -10.53 5.04 7.63
C LEU A 114 -12.04 5.05 7.42
N LYS A 115 -12.66 3.96 6.95
CA LYS A 115 -14.12 3.88 6.80
C LYS A 115 -14.82 3.56 8.11
N GLU A 116 -14.14 2.90 9.04
CA GLU A 116 -14.65 2.64 10.40
C GLU A 116 -14.84 3.92 11.22
N GLN A 117 -14.26 5.04 10.78
CA GLN A 117 -14.34 6.34 11.46
C GLN A 117 -14.79 7.41 10.46
N GLU A 118 -15.91 8.09 10.72
CA GLU A 118 -16.44 9.10 9.80
C GLU A 118 -15.67 10.44 9.83
N GLU A 119 -14.76 10.61 10.80
CA GLU A 119 -14.01 11.85 11.03
C GLU A 119 -12.55 11.79 10.53
N ASP A 120 -11.94 12.97 10.38
CA ASP A 120 -10.53 13.10 10.04
C ASP A 120 -9.64 12.56 11.17
N TRP A 121 -8.70 11.69 10.81
CA TRP A 121 -7.72 11.17 11.76
C TRP A 121 -6.52 12.10 11.87
N ARG A 122 -5.91 12.22 13.05
CA ARG A 122 -4.52 12.69 13.08
C ARG A 122 -3.61 11.64 12.43
N ALA A 123 -2.71 12.08 11.55
CA ALA A 123 -1.87 11.20 10.76
C ALA A 123 -0.97 10.32 11.65
N ASP A 124 -0.39 10.90 12.71
CA ASP A 124 0.42 10.18 13.70
C ASP A 124 -0.37 9.07 14.39
N ALA A 125 -1.58 9.38 14.86
CA ALA A 125 -2.46 8.41 15.51
C ALA A 125 -2.92 7.31 14.55
N PHE A 126 -3.21 7.64 13.28
CA PHE A 126 -3.61 6.69 12.27
C PHE A 126 -2.51 5.67 11.98
N PHE A 127 -1.29 6.13 11.68
CA PHE A 127 -0.19 5.22 11.37
C PHE A 127 0.24 4.40 12.60
N ALA A 128 0.12 4.97 13.81
CA ALA A 128 0.32 4.20 15.03
C ALA A 128 -0.73 3.09 15.19
N ALA A 129 -2.02 3.37 14.96
CA ALA A 129 -3.08 2.37 15.03
C ALA A 129 -2.93 1.30 13.93
N LEU A 130 -2.60 1.71 12.70
CA LEU A 130 -2.36 0.79 11.59
C LEU A 130 -1.17 -0.14 11.88
N GLY A 131 -0.06 0.42 12.38
CA GLY A 131 1.13 -0.36 12.75
C GLY A 131 0.94 -1.25 13.98
N GLN A 132 0.06 -0.86 14.90
CA GLN A 132 -0.36 -1.73 16.01
C GLN A 132 -1.21 -2.90 15.54
N ARG A 133 -2.06 -2.68 14.54
CA ARG A 133 -2.91 -3.72 13.96
C ARG A 133 -2.12 -4.65 13.03
N TYR A 134 -1.19 -4.09 12.27
CA TYR A 134 -0.28 -4.84 11.42
C TYR A 134 1.17 -4.31 11.57
N SER A 135 1.96 -4.99 12.38
CA SER A 135 3.38 -4.74 12.61
C SER A 135 4.21 -4.71 11.31
N LEU A 136 3.85 -5.53 10.31
CA LEU A 136 4.48 -5.53 8.98
C LEU A 136 4.31 -4.20 8.22
N LEU A 137 3.38 -3.35 8.66
CA LEU A 137 3.09 -2.03 8.10
C LEU A 137 3.58 -0.90 9.03
N ALA A 138 4.40 -1.20 10.02
CA ALA A 138 5.05 -0.18 10.82
C ALA A 138 6.00 0.67 9.96
N GLY A 139 6.05 1.97 10.23
CA GLY A 139 6.93 2.92 9.52
C GLY A 139 6.36 3.50 8.23
N LEU A 140 5.11 3.20 7.87
CA LEU A 140 4.42 3.86 6.77
C LEU A 140 4.22 5.36 7.02
N SER A 141 4.09 6.09 5.92
CA SER A 141 3.92 7.54 5.86
C SER A 141 2.66 7.92 5.09
N ALA A 142 2.32 9.21 5.08
CA ALA A 142 1.22 9.75 4.28
C ALA A 142 1.37 9.42 2.78
N GLY A 143 2.61 9.30 2.28
CA GLY A 143 2.91 8.94 0.90
C GLY A 143 2.36 7.58 0.49
N ASP A 144 2.34 6.63 1.43
CA ASP A 144 1.99 5.24 1.17
C ASP A 144 0.47 5.03 1.02
N VAL A 145 -0.32 6.00 1.47
CA VAL A 145 -1.80 5.99 1.39
C VAL A 145 -2.35 6.96 0.34
N HIS A 146 -1.50 7.53 -0.51
CA HIS A 146 -1.94 8.39 -1.62
C HIS A 146 -2.90 7.64 -2.56
N GLY A 147 -4.00 8.31 -2.93
CA GLY A 147 -5.09 7.70 -3.70
C GLY A 147 -6.12 6.97 -2.85
N THR A 148 -5.91 6.88 -1.53
CA THR A 148 -6.87 6.37 -0.53
C THR A 148 -7.21 7.44 0.50
N ALA A 149 -6.22 8.23 0.91
CA ALA A 149 -6.38 9.30 1.89
C ALA A 149 -5.55 10.53 1.52
N ALA A 150 -6.03 11.70 1.95
CA ALA A 150 -5.38 12.98 1.74
C ALA A 150 -4.85 13.54 3.07
N LEU A 151 -3.61 14.02 3.09
CA LEU A 151 -3.04 14.74 4.22
C LEU A 151 -3.43 16.22 4.17
N ILE A 152 -4.28 16.64 5.09
CA ILE A 152 -4.82 17.99 5.28
C ILE A 152 -3.99 18.72 6.33
N ASP A 153 -3.58 19.94 6.02
CA ASP A 153 -2.79 20.83 6.88
C ASP A 153 -1.52 20.19 7.49
N GLY A 154 -0.99 19.16 6.81
CA GLY A 154 0.19 18.40 7.26
C GLY A 154 -0.05 17.56 8.53
N LYS A 155 -1.30 17.40 8.98
CA LYS A 155 -1.61 16.80 10.29
C LYS A 155 -2.73 15.79 10.27
N PHE A 156 -3.72 15.97 9.41
CA PHE A 156 -4.94 15.17 9.43
C PHE A 156 -5.07 14.33 8.15
N LEU A 157 -5.40 13.06 8.27
CA LEU A 157 -5.77 12.20 7.16
C LEU A 157 -7.28 12.19 6.99
N ARG A 158 -7.72 12.52 5.79
CA ARG A 158 -9.11 12.41 5.36
C ARG A 158 -9.25 11.29 4.34
N ARG A 159 -10.23 10.41 4.51
CA ARG A 159 -10.57 9.38 3.54
C ARG A 159 -10.96 10.01 2.20
N LEU A 160 -10.27 9.62 1.14
CA LEU A 160 -10.53 10.07 -0.23
C LEU A 160 -10.06 8.99 -1.20
N PRO A 161 -10.85 7.93 -1.46
CA PRO A 161 -10.44 6.89 -2.40
C PRO A 161 -10.61 7.39 -3.83
N HIS A 162 -9.60 7.16 -4.66
CA HIS A 162 -9.60 7.57 -6.07
C HIS A 162 -10.72 6.91 -6.90
N GLU A 163 -11.23 5.77 -6.45
CA GLU A 163 -12.32 5.00 -7.07
C GLU A 163 -13.67 5.72 -6.93
N GLU A 164 -13.84 6.53 -5.89
CA GLU A 164 -15.07 7.32 -5.65
C GLU A 164 -15.01 8.71 -6.33
N LEU A 165 -13.89 9.05 -6.95
CA LEU A 165 -13.73 10.31 -7.65
C LEU A 165 -14.34 10.28 -9.07
N PRO A 166 -14.85 11.41 -9.58
CA PRO A 166 -15.38 11.51 -10.94
C PRO A 166 -14.40 10.97 -12.00
N TYR A 167 -14.91 10.36 -13.07
CA TYR A 167 -14.07 9.95 -14.21
C TYR A 167 -13.61 11.13 -15.06
N ASP A 168 -14.41 12.20 -15.11
CA ASP A 168 -13.99 13.43 -15.80
C ASP A 168 -12.78 14.05 -15.09
N PRO A 169 -11.65 14.27 -15.79
CA PRO A 169 -10.42 14.73 -15.15
C PRO A 169 -10.55 16.12 -14.49
N LEU A 170 -11.35 17.03 -15.07
CA LEU A 170 -11.52 18.38 -14.55
C LEU A 170 -12.38 18.36 -13.30
N GLU A 171 -13.51 17.64 -13.32
CA GLU A 171 -14.37 17.46 -12.14
C GLU A 171 -13.65 16.71 -11.01
N ARG A 172 -12.85 15.69 -11.35
CA ARG A 172 -11.97 15.00 -10.39
C ARG A 172 -11.05 16.00 -9.71
N TYR A 173 -10.35 16.82 -10.48
CA TYR A 173 -9.40 17.78 -9.92
C TYR A 173 -10.09 18.89 -9.10
N LYS A 174 -11.25 19.39 -9.53
CA LYS A 174 -12.09 20.29 -8.69
C LYS A 174 -12.43 19.66 -7.34
N ARG A 175 -12.77 18.37 -7.32
CA ARG A 175 -13.05 17.63 -6.08
C ARG A 175 -11.82 17.52 -5.19
N LEU A 176 -10.65 17.25 -5.76
CA LEU A 176 -9.37 17.22 -5.02
C LEU A 176 -9.05 18.60 -4.40
N VAL A 177 -9.17 19.68 -5.17
CA VAL A 177 -8.87 21.05 -4.69
C VAL A 177 -9.84 21.49 -3.59
N ALA A 178 -11.10 21.04 -3.64
CA ALA A 178 -12.07 21.29 -2.58
C ALA A 178 -11.71 20.61 -1.24
N VAL A 179 -10.95 19.50 -1.29
CA VAL A 179 -10.46 18.82 -0.09
C VAL A 179 -9.17 19.47 0.42
N LYS A 180 -8.23 19.73 -0.48
CA LYS A 180 -6.93 20.34 -0.17
C LYS A 180 -6.57 21.32 -1.29
N PRO A 181 -6.29 22.61 -1.01
CA PRO A 181 -6.11 23.60 -2.07
C PRO A 181 -4.80 23.46 -2.85
N ARG A 182 -3.80 22.78 -2.28
CA ARG A 182 -2.45 22.65 -2.84
C ARG A 182 -2.01 21.19 -2.78
N TRP A 183 -1.61 20.65 -3.93
CA TRP A 183 -1.19 19.26 -4.05
C TRP A 183 0.21 19.18 -4.65
N THR A 184 1.00 18.20 -4.20
CA THR A 184 2.25 17.82 -4.88
C THR A 184 1.96 16.86 -6.03
N LEU A 185 2.89 16.74 -6.98
CA LEU A 185 2.73 15.79 -8.09
C LEU A 185 2.59 14.34 -7.59
N ALA A 186 3.42 13.94 -6.62
CA ALA A 186 3.40 12.59 -6.03
C ALA A 186 2.07 12.28 -5.32
N GLU A 187 1.40 13.29 -4.74
CA GLU A 187 0.05 13.12 -4.22
C GLU A 187 -0.96 12.93 -5.36
N LEU A 188 -0.91 13.79 -6.38
CA LEU A 188 -1.84 13.74 -7.52
C LEU A 188 -1.74 12.45 -8.31
N GLU A 189 -0.55 11.85 -8.43
CA GLU A 189 -0.34 10.55 -9.07
C GLU A 189 -1.26 9.45 -8.51
N GLY A 190 -1.49 9.45 -7.19
CA GLY A 190 -2.38 8.49 -6.54
C GLY A 190 -3.85 8.64 -6.94
N TYR A 191 -4.27 9.84 -7.34
CA TYR A 191 -5.66 10.16 -7.65
C TYR A 191 -5.94 10.22 -9.15
N LEU A 192 -4.97 10.64 -9.93
CA LEU A 192 -5.10 10.86 -11.38
C LEU A 192 -4.49 9.72 -12.20
N GLY A 193 -3.62 8.89 -11.63
CA GLY A 193 -2.97 7.77 -12.32
C GLY A 193 -3.92 6.88 -13.13
N PRO A 194 -5.12 6.52 -12.63
CA PRO A 194 -6.08 5.71 -13.40
C PRO A 194 -6.67 6.39 -14.64
N LEU A 195 -6.62 7.72 -14.73
CA LEU A 195 -7.10 8.48 -15.89
C LEU A 195 -6.06 8.57 -17.01
N GLU A 196 -4.80 8.30 -16.69
CA GLU A 196 -3.69 8.49 -17.60
C GLU A 196 -3.28 7.21 -18.32
N VAL A 197 -3.64 7.13 -19.60
CA VAL A 197 -3.26 6.01 -20.47
C VAL A 197 -1.77 6.10 -20.91
N SER A 198 -1.02 7.15 -20.54
CA SER A 198 0.40 7.29 -20.87
C SER A 198 1.20 8.09 -19.84
N GLY A 199 2.27 7.51 -19.28
CA GLY A 199 3.02 8.05 -18.13
C GLY A 199 3.83 9.35 -18.34
N LYS A 200 3.82 9.96 -19.52
CA LYS A 200 4.35 11.32 -19.75
C LYS A 200 3.26 12.41 -19.64
N ALA A 201 2.00 12.00 -19.45
CA ALA A 201 0.86 12.90 -19.51
C ALA A 201 0.65 13.68 -18.21
N LEU A 202 1.00 13.18 -17.02
CA LEU A 202 0.51 13.78 -15.76
C LEU A 202 1.01 15.19 -15.53
N ALA A 203 2.32 15.40 -15.60
CA ALA A 203 2.87 16.73 -15.42
C ALA A 203 2.34 17.71 -16.49
N ALA A 204 2.13 17.24 -17.73
CA ALA A 204 1.57 18.05 -18.82
C ALA A 204 0.07 18.33 -18.64
N PHE A 205 -0.69 17.34 -18.16
CA PHE A 205 -2.11 17.43 -17.85
C PHE A 205 -2.32 18.40 -16.69
N VAL A 206 -1.59 18.21 -15.59
CA VAL A 206 -1.58 19.11 -14.44
C VAL A 206 -1.18 20.52 -14.90
N GLY A 207 -0.12 20.67 -15.68
CA GLY A 207 0.32 21.97 -16.21
C GLY A 207 -0.71 22.69 -17.10
N LYS A 208 -1.62 21.95 -17.76
CA LYS A 208 -2.69 22.53 -18.58
C LYS A 208 -3.87 23.04 -17.74
N HIS A 209 -4.13 22.43 -16.60
CA HIS A 209 -5.33 22.68 -15.78
C HIS A 209 -5.03 23.34 -14.43
N CYS A 210 -3.75 23.45 -14.06
CA CYS A 210 -3.33 23.88 -12.75
C CYS A 210 -2.25 24.97 -12.86
N ARG A 211 -2.26 25.90 -11.90
CA ARG A 211 -1.13 26.81 -11.66
C ARG A 211 -0.09 26.13 -10.79
N GLU A 212 1.15 26.19 -11.25
CA GLU A 212 2.33 25.78 -10.51
C GLU A 212 2.71 26.86 -9.48
N HIS A 213 2.88 26.45 -8.23
CA HIS A 213 3.40 27.29 -7.15
C HIS A 213 4.78 26.75 -6.77
N LYS A 214 5.82 27.48 -7.21
CA LYS A 214 7.18 27.22 -6.77
C LYS A 214 7.36 27.91 -5.42
N ASP A 215 7.49 27.15 -4.35
CA ASP A 215 7.88 27.72 -3.07
C ASP A 215 9.33 28.22 -3.21
N HIS A 216 9.50 29.54 -3.33
CA HIS A 216 10.79 30.19 -3.55
C HIS A 216 11.73 30.16 -2.33
N ALA A 217 11.36 29.47 -1.25
CA ALA A 217 12.30 29.16 -0.19
C ALA A 217 13.21 28.03 -0.68
N GLY A 218 14.42 28.35 -1.14
CA GLY A 218 15.43 27.47 -1.75
C GLY A 218 15.90 26.26 -0.93
N LYS A 219 14.97 25.46 -0.40
CA LYS A 219 15.14 24.28 0.44
C LYS A 219 14.57 23.01 -0.21
N GLY A 220 14.46 22.97 -1.54
CA GLY A 220 14.02 21.77 -2.26
C GLY A 220 12.63 21.27 -1.89
N LEU A 221 11.73 22.18 -1.47
CA LEU A 221 10.34 21.82 -1.20
C LEU A 221 9.66 21.37 -2.51
N PRO A 222 8.80 20.35 -2.45
CA PRO A 222 8.11 19.85 -3.64
C PRO A 222 7.19 20.92 -4.22
N THR A 223 7.22 21.06 -5.54
CA THR A 223 6.32 21.96 -6.29
C THR A 223 4.86 21.65 -5.98
N ALA A 224 4.09 22.68 -5.65
CA ALA A 224 2.66 22.57 -5.39
C ALA A 224 1.82 23.01 -6.60
N TYR A 225 0.65 22.41 -6.76
CA TYR A 225 -0.31 22.69 -7.84
C TYR A 225 -1.68 23.07 -7.27
N SER A 226 -2.36 24.03 -7.91
CA SER A 226 -3.73 24.47 -7.57
C SER A 226 -4.53 24.74 -8.85
N LEU A 227 -5.87 24.78 -8.81
CA LEU A 227 -6.69 25.06 -10.00
C LEU A 227 -6.33 26.42 -10.62
N ALA A 228 -6.22 26.45 -11.95
CA ALA A 228 -5.84 27.65 -12.70
C ALA A 228 -6.94 28.72 -12.82
#